data_AF-A0A938SQJ7-F1
#
_entry.id   AF-A0A938SQJ7-F1
#
_cell.length_a   1.000
_cell.length_b   1.000
_cell.length_c   1.000
_cell.angle_alpha   90.00
_cell.angle_beta   90.00
_cell.angle_gamma   90.00
#
_symmetry.space_group_name_H-M   'P 1'
#
loop_
_entity.id
_entity.type
_entity.pdbx_description
1 polymer ?
#
loop_
_entity_poly.entity_id
_entity_poly.type
_entity_poly.pdbx_seq_one_letter_code
_entity_poly.pdbx_strand_id
1 'polypeptide(L)'
;MASRISPLMWPVLVLASPLLVPKILWLNRAFKANRRRAETTNRERINGSHVLPLPALDFLELTVLVDENASPGFRSDPGVSYLIRTNQGAVLFDVGFGPDSHTLAHNANRLGVRLQEVDAVAISHLHPDHMGGTVAFRSRSIRIPPELSSLQGKPCYLPERAEATDFEGHVVQEPQLLGAGTGAINQA
;
A
#
# COMPACT_ATOMS: atom_id res chain seq x y z
N MET A 1 -5.72 -34.84 2.18
CA MET A 1 -6.11 -35.83 1.15
C MET A 1 -5.43 -35.46 -0.16
N ALA A 2 -4.53 -36.30 -0.69
CA ALA A 2 -3.88 -36.03 -1.97
C ALA A 2 -4.89 -36.30 -3.09
N SER A 3 -5.33 -35.26 -3.81
CA SER A 3 -6.14 -35.42 -5.01
C SER A 3 -5.30 -36.13 -6.08
N ARG A 4 -5.49 -37.45 -6.21
CA ARG A 4 -4.87 -38.24 -7.29
C ARG A 4 -5.61 -37.92 -8.59
N ILE A 5 -4.86 -37.56 -9.62
CA ILE A 5 -5.39 -37.39 -10.98
C ILE A 5 -6.06 -38.70 -11.39
N SER A 6 -7.33 -38.66 -11.79
CA SER A 6 -8.07 -39.84 -12.23
C SER A 6 -7.31 -40.58 -13.34
N PRO A 7 -7.24 -41.93 -13.34
CA PRO A 7 -6.64 -42.71 -14.42
C PRO A 7 -7.10 -42.30 -15.83
N LEU A 8 -8.35 -41.83 -15.94
CA LEU A 8 -8.95 -41.38 -17.20
C LEU A 8 -8.41 -40.03 -17.72
N MET A 9 -7.74 -39.24 -16.88
CA MET A 9 -7.15 -37.95 -17.26
C MET A 9 -5.74 -38.08 -17.87
N TRP A 10 -5.06 -39.22 -17.68
CA TRP A 10 -3.71 -39.42 -18.22
C TRP A 10 -3.65 -39.37 -19.75
N PRO A 11 -4.55 -40.01 -20.51
CA PRO A 11 -4.58 -39.88 -21.97
C PRO A 11 -4.78 -38.43 -22.42
N VAL A 12 -5.66 -37.69 -21.75
CA VAL A 12 -5.92 -36.27 -22.05
C VAL A 12 -4.67 -35.42 -21.82
N LEU A 13 -3.97 -35.62 -20.70
CA LEU A 13 -2.73 -34.91 -20.40
C LEU A 13 -1.61 -35.26 -21.37
N VAL A 14 -1.49 -36.52 -21.78
CA VAL A 14 -0.50 -36.96 -22.78
C VAL A 14 -0.77 -36.30 -24.13
N LEU A 15 -2.01 -36.31 -24.60
CA LEU A 15 -2.42 -35.65 -25.85
C LEU A 15 -2.21 -34.13 -25.80
N ALA A 16 -2.45 -33.49 -24.65
CA ALA A 16 -2.26 -32.05 -24.47
C ALA A 16 -0.78 -31.67 -24.19
N SER A 17 0.07 -32.61 -23.82
CA SER A 17 1.46 -32.39 -23.42
C SER A 17 2.33 -31.67 -24.45
N PRO A 18 2.20 -31.88 -25.78
CA PRO A 18 2.99 -31.16 -26.77
C PRO A 18 2.74 -29.65 -26.77
N LEU A 19 1.62 -29.18 -26.21
CA LEU A 19 1.31 -27.76 -26.04
C LEU A 19 1.56 -27.29 -24.60
N LEU A 20 1.14 -28.07 -23.61
CA LEU A 20 1.23 -27.71 -22.20
C LEU A 20 2.68 -27.66 -21.70
N VAL A 21 3.51 -28.65 -22.08
CA VAL A 21 4.90 -28.72 -21.60
C VAL A 21 5.72 -27.54 -22.12
N PRO A 22 5.72 -27.20 -23.43
CA PRO A 22 6.41 -26.00 -23.91
C PRO A 22 5.90 -24.71 -23.28
N LYS A 23 4.57 -24.56 -23.10
CA LYS A 23 3.98 -23.40 -22.42
C LYS A 23 4.48 -23.26 -20.98
N ILE A 24 4.49 -24.35 -20.20
CA ILE A 24 4.99 -24.35 -18.82
C ILE A 24 6.49 -24.03 -18.78
N LEU A 25 7.28 -24.60 -19.70
CA LEU A 25 8.71 -24.31 -19.79
C LEU A 25 8.96 -22.84 -20.12
N TRP A 26 8.18 -22.25 -21.04
CA TRP A 26 8.25 -20.84 -21.36
C TRP A 26 7.87 -19.95 -20.17
N LEU A 27 6.74 -20.24 -19.51
CA LEU A 27 6.32 -19.54 -18.29
C LEU A 27 7.36 -19.65 -17.18
N ASN A 28 7.98 -20.82 -16.99
CA ASN A 28 9.03 -21.03 -15.99
C ASN A 28 10.29 -20.22 -16.33
N ARG A 29 10.67 -20.15 -17.61
CA ARG A 29 11.79 -19.31 -18.08
C ARG A 29 11.50 -17.83 -17.84
N ALA A 30 10.30 -17.37 -18.18
CA ALA A 30 9.86 -15.99 -17.93
C ALA A 30 9.85 -15.67 -16.43
N PHE A 31 9.31 -16.56 -15.60
CA PHE A 31 9.33 -16.43 -14.14
C PHE A 31 10.75 -16.33 -13.58
N LYS A 32 11.66 -17.21 -14.02
CA LYS A 32 13.08 -17.15 -13.61
C LYS A 32 13.76 -15.86 -14.04
N ALA A 33 13.47 -15.36 -15.24
CA ALA A 33 13.99 -14.09 -15.73
C ALA A 33 13.47 -12.91 -14.89
N ASN A 34 12.16 -12.88 -14.60
CA ASN A 34 11.54 -11.86 -13.75
C ASN A 34 12.11 -11.89 -12.33
N ARG A 35 12.32 -13.08 -11.75
CA ARG A 35 12.98 -13.24 -10.45
C ARG A 35 14.38 -12.66 -10.44
N ARG A 36 15.21 -12.98 -11.45
CA ARG A 36 16.57 -12.43 -11.57
C ARG A 36 16.55 -10.91 -11.71
N ARG A 37 15.61 -10.37 -12.50
CA ARG A 37 15.44 -8.91 -12.64
C ARG A 37 15.10 -8.27 -11.30
N ALA A 38 14.13 -8.80 -10.58
CA ALA A 38 13.75 -8.32 -9.25
C ALA A 38 14.91 -8.42 -8.24
N GLU A 39 15.64 -9.53 -8.22
CA GLU A 39 16.82 -9.73 -7.37
C GLU A 39 17.93 -8.71 -7.69
N THR A 40 18.19 -8.42 -8.97
CA THR A 40 19.16 -7.40 -9.37
C THR A 40 18.72 -6.01 -8.93
N THR A 41 17.48 -5.61 -9.21
CA THR A 41 16.94 -4.30 -8.81
C THR A 41 16.94 -4.13 -7.28
N ASN A 42 16.55 -5.16 -6.52
CA ASN A 42 16.60 -5.11 -5.07
C ASN A 42 18.03 -4.99 -4.54
N ARG A 43 18.98 -5.70 -5.15
CA ARG A 43 20.39 -5.59 -4.77
C ARG A 43 20.96 -4.22 -5.10
N GLU A 44 20.63 -3.64 -6.25
CA GLU A 44 21.00 -2.26 -6.60
C GLU A 44 20.47 -1.25 -5.57
N ARG A 45 19.20 -1.39 -5.15
CA ARG A 45 18.60 -0.53 -4.12
C ARG A 45 19.25 -0.67 -2.75
N ILE A 46 19.53 -1.90 -2.31
CA ILE A 46 20.23 -2.14 -1.04
C ILE A 46 21.63 -1.54 -1.09
N ASN A 47 22.35 -1.73 -2.19
CA ASN A 47 23.70 -1.19 -2.35
C ASN A 47 23.71 0.34 -2.45
N GLY A 48 22.67 0.94 -3.02
CA GLY A 48 22.48 2.39 -3.08
C GLY A 48 21.86 3.00 -1.81
N SER A 49 21.46 2.18 -0.84
CA SER A 49 20.88 2.68 0.41
C SER A 49 21.94 3.36 1.27
N HIS A 50 21.53 4.41 1.95
CA HIS A 50 22.36 5.17 2.88
C HIS A 50 21.66 5.25 4.24
N VAL A 51 22.43 5.56 5.28
CA VAL A 51 21.87 5.79 6.62
C VAL A 51 20.99 7.03 6.54
N LEU A 52 19.69 6.84 6.83
CA LEU A 52 18.75 7.93 6.96
C LEU A 52 18.81 8.46 8.41
N PRO A 53 19.32 9.68 8.66
CA PRO A 53 19.30 10.24 10.00
C PRO A 53 17.86 10.61 10.37
N LEU A 54 17.27 9.85 11.29
CA LEU A 54 15.96 10.17 11.86
C LEU A 54 16.13 11.12 13.05
N PRO A 55 15.26 12.13 13.20
CA PRO A 55 15.27 12.98 14.39
C PRO A 55 14.87 12.15 15.62
N ALA A 56 15.38 12.55 16.79
CA ALA A 56 14.86 12.06 18.05
C ALA A 56 13.42 12.58 18.25
N LEU A 57 12.51 11.70 18.64
CA LEU A 57 11.12 12.04 18.91
C LEU A 57 10.87 12.05 20.41
N ASP A 58 10.19 13.09 20.91
CA ASP A 58 9.80 13.17 22.32
C ASP A 58 8.67 12.19 22.63
N PHE A 59 7.81 11.93 21.64
CA PHE A 59 6.75 10.94 21.70
C PHE A 59 6.40 10.43 20.30
N LEU A 60 5.77 9.25 20.27
CA LEU A 60 5.11 8.70 19.10
C LEU A 60 3.77 8.13 19.53
N GLU A 61 2.70 8.57 18.88
CA GLU A 61 1.35 8.07 19.05
C GLU A 61 0.88 7.48 17.72
N LEU A 62 0.31 6.27 17.77
CA LEU A 62 -0.31 5.63 16.62
C LEU A 62 -1.78 5.38 16.95
N THR A 63 -2.66 6.04 16.23
CA THR A 63 -4.11 5.87 16.33
C THR A 63 -4.61 5.05 15.14
N VAL A 64 -5.26 3.92 15.43
CA VAL A 64 -5.86 3.06 14.40
C VAL A 64 -7.20 3.64 13.97
N LEU A 65 -7.29 4.04 12.70
CA LEU A 65 -8.51 4.60 12.11
C LEU A 65 -9.29 3.56 11.31
N VAL A 66 -8.60 2.64 10.65
CA VAL A 66 -9.21 1.56 9.87
C VAL A 66 -8.40 0.29 10.08
N ASP A 67 -9.10 -0.81 10.39
CA ASP A 67 -8.57 -2.16 10.56
C ASP A 67 -9.72 -3.16 10.28
N GLU A 68 -9.35 -4.41 9.99
CA GLU A 68 -10.29 -5.52 9.80
C GLU A 68 -11.14 -5.76 11.06
N ASN A 69 -10.60 -5.43 12.23
CA ASN A 69 -11.30 -5.56 13.51
C ASN A 69 -11.59 -4.18 14.14
N ALA A 70 -12.79 -4.05 14.72
CA ALA A 70 -13.19 -2.80 15.38
C ALA A 70 -13.90 -3.05 16.71
N SER A 71 -13.62 -2.17 17.69
CA SER A 71 -14.33 -2.12 18.97
C SER A 71 -15.80 -1.71 18.78
N PRO A 72 -16.70 -2.00 19.74
CA PRO A 72 -18.10 -1.60 19.64
C PRO A 72 -18.30 -0.12 19.34
N GLY A 73 -19.11 0.16 18.31
CA GLY A 73 -19.34 1.51 17.79
C GLY A 73 -18.28 2.00 16.80
N PHE A 74 -17.17 1.28 16.69
CA PHE A 74 -16.24 1.17 15.57
C PHE A 74 -16.93 0.76 14.25
N ARG A 75 -16.43 1.21 13.09
CA ARG A 75 -16.59 0.48 11.82
C ARG A 75 -15.30 -0.26 11.51
N SER A 76 -15.40 -1.47 10.98
CA SER A 76 -14.27 -2.21 10.43
C SER A 76 -14.29 -2.23 8.91
N ASP A 77 -13.14 -2.49 8.32
CA ASP A 77 -12.93 -2.61 6.88
C ASP A 77 -11.69 -3.49 6.63
N PRO A 78 -11.67 -4.36 5.61
CA PRO A 78 -10.44 -5.11 5.26
C PRO A 78 -9.23 -4.22 4.90
N GLY A 79 -9.41 -2.92 4.66
CA GLY A 79 -8.31 -1.98 4.49
C GLY A 79 -7.68 -1.48 5.78
N VAL A 80 -6.69 -0.61 5.65
CA VAL A 80 -5.97 -0.04 6.79
C VAL A 80 -5.80 1.46 6.67
N SER A 81 -5.75 2.13 7.83
CA SER A 81 -5.36 3.53 7.93
C SER A 81 -4.97 3.85 9.37
N TYR A 82 -3.83 4.51 9.54
CA TYR A 82 -3.28 4.89 10.83
C TYR A 82 -2.93 6.38 10.85
N LEU A 83 -3.29 7.07 11.94
CA LEU A 83 -2.76 8.39 12.22
C LEU A 83 -1.53 8.26 13.10
N ILE A 84 -0.39 8.69 12.60
CA ILE A 84 0.87 8.75 13.35
C ILE A 84 1.09 10.20 13.78
N ARG A 85 1.21 10.46 15.08
CA ARG A 85 1.51 11.79 15.64
C ARG A 85 2.82 11.75 16.41
N THR A 86 3.60 12.81 16.27
CA THR A 86 4.86 13.01 16.98
C THR A 86 4.98 14.48 17.40
N ASN A 87 6.05 14.83 18.11
CA ASN A 87 6.41 16.23 18.37
C ASN A 87 6.82 17.00 17.10
N GLN A 88 6.97 16.31 15.96
CA GLN A 88 7.35 16.89 14.67
C GLN A 88 6.16 17.04 13.70
N GLY A 89 4.95 16.63 14.09
CA GLY A 89 3.74 16.74 13.25
C GLY A 89 2.89 15.47 13.23
N ALA A 90 2.05 15.33 12.21
CA ALA A 90 1.19 14.18 12.01
C ALA A 90 1.18 13.67 10.55
N VAL A 91 1.17 12.36 10.37
CA VAL A 91 1.04 11.70 9.06
C VAL A 91 -0.14 10.74 9.08
N LEU A 92 -0.96 10.80 8.04
CA LEU A 92 -1.96 9.77 7.77
C LEU A 92 -1.33 8.69 6.89
N PHE A 93 -1.19 7.49 7.43
CA PHE A 93 -0.65 6.34 6.74
C PHE A 93 -1.80 5.50 6.17
N ASP A 94 -1.85 5.36 4.85
CA ASP A 94 -2.93 4.76 4.07
C ASP A 94 -4.32 5.41 4.28
N VAL A 95 -5.21 5.22 3.32
CA VAL A 95 -6.57 5.81 3.31
C VAL A 95 -7.68 4.77 3.20
N GLY A 96 -7.36 3.49 3.47
CA GLY A 96 -8.30 2.39 3.33
C GLY A 96 -8.88 2.30 1.91
N PHE A 97 -10.15 1.91 1.85
CA PHE A 97 -10.96 1.95 0.61
C PHE A 97 -11.43 3.35 0.21
N GLY A 98 -11.04 4.40 0.94
CA GLY A 98 -11.37 5.78 0.61
C GLY A 98 -12.86 5.99 0.30
N PRO A 99 -13.25 6.61 -0.83
CA PRO A 99 -14.66 6.83 -1.15
C PRO A 99 -15.54 5.58 -1.23
N ASP A 100 -14.96 4.39 -1.46
CA ASP A 100 -15.72 3.14 -1.51
C ASP A 100 -16.15 2.68 -0.10
N SER A 101 -15.61 3.29 0.98
CA SER A 101 -15.93 2.98 2.37
C SER A 101 -15.89 4.19 3.30
N HIS A 102 -16.97 4.40 4.04
CA HIS A 102 -17.05 5.48 5.03
C HIS A 102 -16.32 5.16 6.35
N THR A 103 -15.61 4.04 6.48
CA THR A 103 -14.99 3.60 7.75
C THR A 103 -13.99 4.61 8.28
N LEU A 104 -13.07 5.10 7.42
CA LEU A 104 -12.06 6.10 7.81
C LEU A 104 -12.71 7.39 8.34
N ALA A 105 -13.63 7.98 7.57
CA ALA A 105 -14.32 9.21 7.95
C ALA A 105 -15.14 9.04 9.24
N HIS A 106 -15.85 7.91 9.37
CA HIS A 106 -16.64 7.60 10.55
C HIS A 106 -15.78 7.49 11.82
N ASN A 107 -14.71 6.69 11.75
CA ASN A 107 -13.85 6.41 12.89
C ASN A 107 -13.05 7.65 13.29
N ALA A 108 -12.51 8.40 12.33
CA ALA A 108 -11.82 9.65 12.61
C ALA A 108 -12.72 10.66 13.35
N ASN A 109 -13.96 10.85 12.88
CA ASN A 109 -14.92 11.72 13.55
C ASN A 109 -15.26 11.25 14.97
N ARG A 110 -15.48 9.94 15.15
CA ARG A 110 -15.83 9.35 16.44
C ARG A 110 -14.69 9.43 17.46
N LEU A 111 -13.44 9.34 17.00
CA LEU A 111 -12.23 9.53 17.82
C LEU A 111 -11.89 11.01 18.07
N GLY A 112 -12.65 11.95 17.48
CA GLY A 112 -12.34 13.39 17.57
C GLY A 112 -11.06 13.78 16.83
N VAL A 113 -10.62 12.97 15.85
CA VAL A 113 -9.43 13.25 15.05
C VAL A 113 -9.72 14.40 14.09
N ARG A 114 -8.95 15.48 14.23
CA ARG A 114 -8.99 16.63 13.34
C ARG A 114 -8.03 16.43 12.19
N LEU A 115 -8.53 15.94 11.05
CA LEU A 115 -7.70 15.69 9.86
C LEU A 115 -7.10 16.95 9.24
N GLN A 116 -7.58 18.13 9.64
CA GLN A 116 -6.92 19.40 9.31
C GLN A 116 -5.49 19.47 9.86
N GLU A 117 -5.18 18.75 10.95
CA GLU A 117 -3.86 18.72 11.60
C GLU A 117 -2.88 17.70 11.01
N VAL A 118 -3.32 16.86 10.08
CA VAL A 118 -2.44 15.92 9.38
C VAL A 118 -1.52 16.72 8.46
N ASP A 119 -0.21 16.60 8.56
CA ASP A 119 0.70 17.39 7.71
C ASP A 119 0.94 16.73 6.35
N ALA A 120 0.91 15.41 6.29
CA ALA A 120 1.11 14.65 5.05
C ALA A 120 0.37 13.31 5.05
N VAL A 121 0.23 12.74 3.86
CA VAL A 121 -0.28 11.38 3.64
C VAL A 121 0.87 10.50 3.15
N ALA A 122 0.93 9.25 3.59
CA ALA A 122 1.86 8.26 3.08
C ALA A 122 1.08 7.01 2.67
N ILE A 123 1.31 6.53 1.44
CA ILE A 123 0.69 5.32 0.91
C ILE A 123 1.73 4.20 0.92
N SER A 124 1.39 3.07 1.53
CA SER A 124 2.30 1.93 1.70
C SER A 124 2.52 1.19 0.38
N HIS A 125 1.45 0.94 -0.37
CA HIS A 125 1.47 0.31 -1.69
C HIS A 125 0.16 0.58 -2.46
N LEU A 126 0.16 0.30 -3.77
CA LEU A 126 -0.93 0.66 -4.67
C LEU A 126 -1.98 -0.46 -4.79
N HIS A 127 -2.65 -0.78 -3.68
CA HIS A 127 -3.81 -1.69 -3.65
C HIS A 127 -5.09 -0.97 -3.20
N PRO A 128 -6.28 -1.46 -3.61
CA PRO A 128 -7.57 -0.81 -3.35
C PRO A 128 -7.80 -0.45 -1.87
N ASP A 129 -7.38 -1.32 -0.98
CA ASP A 129 -7.56 -1.29 0.46
C ASP A 129 -6.59 -0.34 1.20
N HIS A 130 -5.74 0.36 0.45
CA HIS A 130 -4.79 1.35 0.96
C HIS A 130 -4.91 2.71 0.28
N MET A 131 -5.22 2.71 -1.03
CA MET A 131 -5.10 3.89 -1.89
C MET A 131 -6.43 4.59 -2.19
N GLY A 132 -7.55 4.09 -1.66
CA GLY A 132 -8.85 4.73 -1.85
C GLY A 132 -9.82 3.97 -2.75
N GLY A 133 -9.76 2.65 -2.75
CA GLY A 133 -10.78 1.78 -3.33
C GLY A 133 -10.50 1.26 -4.73
N THR A 134 -11.48 0.58 -5.30
CA THR A 134 -11.35 -0.13 -6.58
C THR A 134 -11.22 0.86 -7.73
N VAL A 135 -11.93 1.98 -7.68
CA VAL A 135 -11.81 3.02 -8.71
C VAL A 135 -10.40 3.61 -8.67
N ALA A 136 -9.86 3.87 -7.47
CA ALA A 136 -8.51 4.38 -7.26
C ALA A 136 -7.46 3.44 -7.85
N PHE A 137 -7.56 2.15 -7.56
CA PHE A 137 -6.70 1.12 -8.11
C PHE A 137 -6.75 1.05 -9.65
N ARG A 138 -7.94 1.08 -10.24
CA ARG A 138 -8.12 1.00 -11.69
C ARG A 138 -7.59 2.22 -12.44
N SER A 139 -7.75 3.41 -11.89
CA SER A 139 -7.20 4.64 -12.48
C SER A 139 -5.77 4.95 -12.06
N ARG A 140 -5.14 4.10 -11.22
CA ARG A 140 -3.85 4.38 -10.58
C ARG A 140 -3.82 5.77 -9.95
N SER A 141 -4.85 6.09 -9.18
CA SER A 141 -4.98 7.40 -8.54
C SER A 141 -5.28 7.26 -7.05
N ILE A 142 -4.72 8.08 -6.18
CA ILE A 142 -5.12 8.14 -4.77
C ILE A 142 -6.46 8.86 -4.67
N ARG A 143 -7.41 8.29 -3.92
CA ARG A 143 -8.69 8.93 -3.64
C ARG A 143 -8.99 8.95 -2.16
N ILE A 144 -9.58 10.04 -1.70
CA ILE A 144 -10.07 10.18 -0.33
C ILE A 144 -11.57 10.49 -0.32
N PRO A 145 -12.30 10.10 0.74
CA PRO A 145 -13.68 10.50 0.91
C PRO A 145 -13.82 12.03 0.97
N PRO A 146 -14.94 12.62 0.49
CA PRO A 146 -15.16 14.07 0.51
C PRO A 146 -15.03 14.71 1.91
N GLU A 147 -15.36 13.95 2.96
CA GLU A 147 -15.24 14.35 4.37
C GLU A 147 -13.78 14.64 4.78
N LEU A 148 -12.81 14.14 4.02
CA LEU A 148 -11.38 14.32 4.23
C LEU A 148 -10.78 15.41 3.32
N SER A 149 -11.60 16.25 2.69
CA SER A 149 -11.16 17.35 1.80
C SER A 149 -10.13 18.30 2.44
N SER A 150 -10.05 18.38 3.77
CA SER A 150 -8.98 19.12 4.47
C SER A 150 -7.56 18.58 4.25
N LEU A 151 -7.43 17.39 3.67
CA LEU A 151 -6.15 16.82 3.26
C LEU A 151 -5.72 17.28 1.86
N GLN A 152 -6.59 17.98 1.13
CA GLN A 152 -6.29 18.43 -0.22
C GLN A 152 -5.09 19.39 -0.25
N GLY A 153 -4.22 19.20 -1.22
CA GLY A 153 -2.99 19.99 -1.40
C GLY A 153 -1.85 19.65 -0.44
N LYS A 154 -2.04 18.70 0.47
CA LYS A 154 -0.95 18.25 1.36
C LYS A 154 0.01 17.29 0.64
N PRO A 155 1.28 17.19 1.07
CA PRO A 155 2.20 16.19 0.56
C PRO A 155 1.64 14.77 0.68
N CYS A 156 1.73 14.00 -0.40
CA CYS A 156 1.34 12.59 -0.44
C CYS A 156 2.51 11.76 -0.96
N TYR A 157 3.10 10.96 -0.07
CA TYR A 157 4.25 10.12 -0.36
C TYR A 157 3.80 8.77 -0.92
N LEU A 158 4.31 8.43 -2.09
CA LEU A 158 3.88 7.27 -2.88
C LEU A 158 5.04 6.29 -3.08
N PRO A 159 4.79 4.97 -3.07
CA PRO A 159 5.82 3.96 -3.29
C PRO A 159 6.15 3.78 -4.78
N GLU A 160 5.20 4.10 -5.65
CA GLU A 160 5.33 4.07 -7.10
C GLU A 160 4.49 5.21 -7.70
N ARG A 161 4.71 5.55 -8.98
CA ARG A 161 3.95 6.58 -9.68
C ARG A 161 2.45 6.23 -9.72
N ALA A 162 1.67 7.04 -9.03
CA ALA A 162 0.21 7.11 -9.11
C ALA A 162 -0.22 8.58 -9.24
N GLU A 163 -1.38 8.82 -9.81
CA GLU A 163 -2.01 10.14 -9.85
C GLU A 163 -2.50 10.50 -8.44
N ALA A 164 -2.20 11.68 -7.95
CA ALA A 164 -2.70 12.14 -6.65
C ALA A 164 -3.31 13.52 -6.86
N THR A 165 -4.39 13.60 -7.63
CA THR A 165 -4.97 14.87 -8.11
C THR A 165 -5.39 15.80 -6.96
N ASP A 166 -5.77 15.22 -5.83
CA ASP A 166 -6.12 15.93 -4.60
C ASP A 166 -4.91 16.31 -3.74
N PHE A 167 -3.68 15.91 -4.08
CA PHE A 167 -2.49 16.04 -3.24
C PHE A 167 -1.27 16.59 -3.99
N GLU A 168 -0.23 16.97 -3.25
CA GLU A 168 1.11 17.12 -3.82
C GLU A 168 1.81 15.75 -3.83
N GLY A 169 1.77 15.05 -4.96
CA GLY A 169 2.30 13.67 -5.05
C GLY A 169 3.83 13.60 -5.15
N HIS A 170 4.46 12.86 -4.22
CA HIS A 170 5.91 12.63 -4.19
C HIS A 170 6.23 11.13 -4.22
N VAL A 171 6.88 10.65 -5.27
CA VAL A 171 7.31 9.24 -5.34
C VAL A 171 8.61 9.05 -4.54
N VAL A 172 8.57 8.16 -3.55
CA VAL A 172 9.70 7.85 -2.68
C VAL A 172 10.60 6.81 -3.36
N GLN A 173 11.74 7.26 -3.91
CA GLN A 173 12.67 6.38 -4.63
C GLN A 173 13.82 5.86 -3.76
N GLU A 174 14.20 6.62 -2.74
CA GLU A 174 15.32 6.34 -1.84
C GLU A 174 14.90 6.56 -0.38
N PRO A 175 15.69 6.05 0.60
CA PRO A 175 15.44 6.37 2.01
C PRO A 175 15.38 7.88 2.22
N GLN A 176 14.26 8.39 2.71
CA GLN A 176 14.09 9.82 2.97
C GLN A 176 13.14 10.06 4.15
N LEU A 177 13.26 11.24 4.75
CA LEU A 177 12.31 11.71 5.75
C LEU A 177 10.97 12.02 5.08
N LEU A 178 9.92 11.61 5.76
CA LEU A 178 8.54 11.99 5.49
C LEU A 178 8.10 13.05 6.52
N GLY A 179 6.82 13.40 6.50
CA GLY A 179 6.20 14.20 7.55
C GLY A 179 6.32 13.58 8.95
N ALA A 180 6.08 14.39 9.98
CA ALA A 180 6.09 13.99 11.39
C ALA A 180 7.41 13.36 11.87
N GLY A 181 8.55 13.65 11.23
CA GLY A 181 9.84 13.05 11.58
C GLY A 181 9.92 11.54 11.35
N THR A 182 8.99 10.99 10.56
CA THR A 182 9.01 9.59 10.14
C THR A 182 9.90 9.41 8.91
N GLY A 183 10.34 8.20 8.63
CA GLY A 183 11.14 7.89 7.44
C GLY A 183 10.50 6.77 6.62
N ALA A 184 10.65 6.85 5.30
CA ALA A 184 10.34 5.74 4.42
C ALA A 184 11.63 5.14 3.88
N ILE A 185 11.65 3.81 3.85
CA ILE A 185 12.62 3.04 3.08
C ILE A 185 11.83 2.46 1.89
N ASN A 186 12.27 2.74 0.66
CA ASN A 186 11.55 2.24 -0.51
C ASN A 186 11.56 0.69 -0.52
N GLN A 187 10.39 0.05 -0.61
CA GLN A 187 10.23 -1.41 -0.73
C GLN A 187 9.31 -1.83 -1.90
N ALA A 188 9.22 -1.06 -2.98
CA ALA A 188 8.40 -1.44 -4.15
C ALA A 188 9.13 -2.36 -5.13
#